data_AF-A0A1W6BAW2-F1
#
_entry.id   AF-A0A1W6BAW2-F1
#
_cell.length_a   1.000
_cell.length_b   1.000
_cell.length_c   1.000
_cell.angle_alpha   90.00
_cell.angle_beta   90.00
_cell.angle_gamma   90.00
#
_symmetry.space_group_name_H-M   'P 1'
#
loop_
_entity.id
_entity.type
_entity.pdbx_description
1 polymer ?
#
loop_
_entity_poly.entity_id
_entity_poly.type
_entity_poly.pdbx_seq_one_letter_code
_entity_poly.pdbx_strand_id
1 'polypeptide(L)'
;MRMGNILFFGYLFSITISSLTLLWVYFQPLNSLVWLFIPLIAPIIFSVIIIITRNKEQRDLVKSLNDSVLFSISAITTGLIIFKTIEIHDINIFNLLVHNRVGYLLICGHTILYTIKATIAMCESYDNWLKLFKEKIFIFLA
;
A
#
# COMPACT_ATOMS: atom_id res chain seq x y z
N MET A 1 6.87 -15.84 22.96
CA MET A 1 6.31 -15.34 21.69
C MET A 1 7.36 -15.54 20.62
N ARG A 2 7.13 -16.43 19.62
CA ARG A 2 8.11 -16.72 18.57
C ARG A 2 8.35 -15.42 17.78
N MET A 3 9.58 -14.91 17.78
CA MET A 3 10.01 -13.65 17.13
C MET A 3 9.84 -13.65 15.58
N GLY A 4 9.13 -14.63 15.02
CA GLY A 4 9.18 -15.02 13.62
C GLY A 4 8.16 -14.35 12.69
N ASN A 5 7.19 -13.55 13.18
CA ASN A 5 6.10 -13.01 12.35
C ASN A 5 5.76 -11.53 12.61
N ILE A 6 6.67 -10.73 13.18
CA ILE A 6 6.38 -9.35 13.60
C ILE A 6 5.86 -8.49 12.42
N LEU A 7 6.51 -8.57 11.25
CA LEU A 7 6.06 -7.82 10.08
C LEU A 7 4.69 -8.27 9.57
N PHE A 8 4.40 -9.56 9.61
CA PHE A 8 3.11 -10.08 9.17
C PHE A 8 1.97 -9.60 10.07
N PHE A 9 2.14 -9.69 11.39
CA PHE A 9 1.14 -9.18 12.33
C PHE A 9 1.03 -7.65 12.26
N GLY A 10 2.16 -6.95 12.11
CA GLY A 10 2.18 -5.50 11.90
C GLY A 10 1.43 -5.09 10.63
N TYR A 11 1.55 -5.85 9.55
CA TYR A 11 0.81 -5.63 8.31
C TYR A 11 -0.70 -5.79 8.52
N LEU A 12 -1.13 -6.91 9.11
CA LEU A 12 -2.55 -7.15 9.38
C LEU A 12 -3.13 -6.07 10.29
N PHE A 13 -2.41 -5.69 11.34
CA PHE A 13 -2.82 -4.64 12.27
C PHE A 13 -2.92 -3.28 11.56
N SER A 14 -1.92 -2.94 10.75
CA SER A 14 -1.89 -1.70 9.97
C SER A 14 -3.09 -1.59 9.03
N ILE A 15 -3.36 -2.65 8.24
CA ILE A 15 -4.52 -2.69 7.34
C ILE A 15 -5.82 -2.61 8.13
N THR A 16 -5.97 -3.38 9.21
CA THR A 16 -7.20 -3.41 10.00
C THR A 16 -7.51 -2.04 10.62
N ILE A 17 -6.52 -1.40 11.25
CA ILE A 17 -6.70 -0.06 11.81
C ILE A 17 -7.03 0.93 10.70
N SER A 18 -6.27 0.91 9.60
CA SER A 18 -6.50 1.83 8.48
C SER A 18 -7.92 1.70 7.93
N SER A 19 -8.42 0.48 7.77
CA SER A 19 -9.79 0.18 7.35
C SER A 19 -10.83 0.69 8.36
N LEU A 20 -10.60 0.51 9.66
CA LEU A 20 -11.48 1.03 10.71
C LEU A 20 -11.51 2.57 10.70
N THR A 21 -10.34 3.22 10.59
CA THR A 21 -10.27 4.67 10.47
C THR A 21 -10.89 5.18 9.17
N LEU A 22 -10.74 4.46 8.06
CA LEU A 22 -11.39 4.81 6.79
C LEU A 22 -12.91 4.80 6.92
N LEU A 23 -13.45 3.75 7.53
CA LEU A 23 -14.89 3.65 7.83
C LEU A 23 -15.34 4.75 8.79
N TRP A 24 -14.53 5.09 9.79
CA TRP A 24 -14.84 6.18 10.70
C TRP A 24 -14.87 7.55 10.01
N VAL A 25 -13.83 7.86 9.23
CA VAL A 25 -13.68 9.13 8.50
C VAL A 25 -14.82 9.32 7.49
N TYR A 26 -15.36 8.23 6.93
CA TYR A 26 -16.53 8.28 6.05
C TYR A 26 -17.72 9.03 6.67
N PHE A 27 -17.91 8.97 7.99
CA PHE A 27 -19.01 9.64 8.70
C PHE A 27 -18.69 11.08 9.11
N GLN A 28 -17.44 11.52 8.96
CA GLN A 28 -16.99 12.85 9.38
C GLN A 28 -17.18 13.90 8.27
N PRO A 29 -17.24 15.20 8.63
CA PRO A 29 -17.21 16.28 7.64
C PRO A 29 -15.81 16.39 7.01
N LEU A 30 -15.68 15.97 5.75
CA LEU A 30 -14.42 15.96 4.98
C LEU A 30 -13.88 17.35 4.61
N ASN A 31 -14.39 18.42 5.22
CA ASN A 31 -13.97 19.79 4.94
C ASN A 31 -12.62 20.15 5.54
N SER A 32 -12.05 19.28 6.39
CA SER A 32 -10.73 19.48 6.99
C SER A 32 -9.70 18.53 6.38
N LEU A 33 -8.53 19.08 6.03
CA LEU A 33 -7.37 18.33 5.57
C LEU A 33 -6.93 17.24 6.56
N VAL A 34 -7.20 17.43 7.86
CA VAL A 34 -6.82 16.44 8.89
C VAL A 34 -7.47 15.09 8.63
N TRP A 35 -8.74 15.07 8.21
CA TRP A 35 -9.47 13.84 7.94
C TRP A 35 -8.90 13.05 6.76
N LEU A 36 -8.28 13.72 5.79
CA LEU A 36 -7.63 13.09 4.64
C LEU A 36 -6.43 12.22 5.05
N PHE A 37 -5.67 12.62 6.08
CA PHE A 37 -4.42 11.95 6.45
C PHE A 37 -4.56 10.93 7.60
N ILE A 38 -5.63 10.99 8.39
CA ILE A 38 -5.82 10.09 9.54
C ILE A 38 -5.68 8.60 9.17
N PRO A 39 -6.28 8.09 8.07
CA PRO A 39 -6.13 6.69 7.71
C PRO A 39 -4.72 6.29 7.27
N LEU A 40 -3.84 7.24 7.01
CA LEU A 40 -2.45 7.00 6.61
C LEU A 40 -1.49 6.87 7.79
N ILE A 41 -1.93 7.16 9.02
CA ILE A 41 -1.06 7.12 10.21
C ILE A 41 -0.55 5.69 10.46
N ALA A 42 -1.44 4.70 10.46
CA ALA A 42 -1.07 3.30 10.69
C ALA A 42 -0.06 2.74 9.65
N PRO A 43 -0.24 2.92 8.33
CA PRO A 43 0.74 2.46 7.36
C PRO A 43 2.05 3.23 7.41
N ILE A 44 2.06 4.51 7.77
CA ILE A 44 3.31 5.25 7.99
C ILE A 44 4.10 4.66 9.16
N ILE A 45 3.42 4.36 10.28
CA ILE A 45 4.07 3.70 11.43
C ILE A 45 4.58 2.31 11.01
N PHE A 46 3.77 1.55 10.27
CA PHE A 46 4.19 0.24 9.78
C PHE A 46 5.38 0.33 8.83
N SER A 47 5.47 1.36 7.98
CA SER A 47 6.63 1.61 7.13
C SER A 47 7.93 1.75 7.94
N VAL A 48 7.88 2.41 9.10
CA VAL A 48 9.05 2.48 10.00
C VAL A 48 9.45 1.08 10.49
N ILE A 49 8.48 0.22 10.82
CA ILE A 49 8.73 -1.18 11.24
C ILE A 49 9.37 -1.99 10.10
N ILE A 50 8.92 -1.79 8.85
CA ILE A 50 9.52 -2.42 7.65
C ILE A 50 11.00 -2.02 7.52
N ILE A 51 11.32 -0.74 7.70
CA ILE A 51 12.69 -0.23 7.57
C ILE A 51 13.60 -0.83 8.64
N ILE A 52 13.12 -0.92 9.89
CA ILE A 52 13.89 -1.47 11.01
C ILE A 52 14.09 -2.98 10.85
N THR A 53 13.08 -3.68 10.33
CA THR A 53 13.12 -5.14 10.21
C THR A 53 13.87 -5.57 8.95
N ARG A 54 15.09 -6.09 9.12
CA ARG A 54 15.94 -6.57 8.02
C ARG A 54 15.65 -8.01 7.55
N ASN A 55 14.52 -8.59 7.95
CA ASN A 55 14.15 -9.94 7.53
C ASN A 55 13.56 -9.90 6.11
N LYS A 56 14.30 -10.43 5.13
CA LYS A 56 13.87 -10.45 3.73
C LYS A 56 12.64 -11.32 3.49
N GLU A 57 12.60 -12.54 4.04
CA GLU A 57 11.48 -13.47 3.82
C GLU A 57 10.15 -12.88 4.32
N GLN A 58 10.16 -12.23 5.48
CA GLN A 58 8.97 -11.55 6.00
C GLN A 58 8.54 -10.36 5.13
N ARG A 59 9.49 -9.59 4.60
CA ARG A 59 9.18 -8.48 3.68
C ARG A 59 8.63 -8.98 2.36
N ASP A 60 9.18 -10.06 1.81
CA ASP A 60 8.71 -10.69 0.58
C ASP A 60 7.26 -11.22 0.74
N LEU A 61 6.93 -11.78 1.90
CA LEU A 61 5.57 -12.20 2.24
C LEU A 61 4.60 -11.01 2.27
N VAL A 62 4.94 -9.94 3.00
CA VAL A 62 4.10 -8.73 3.07
C VAL A 62 3.94 -8.10 1.68
N LYS A 63 5.02 -8.06 0.89
CA LYS A 63 5.00 -7.57 -0.50
C LYS A 63 4.02 -8.37 -1.35
N SER A 64 4.11 -9.69 -1.32
CA SER A 64 3.24 -10.58 -2.10
C SER A 64 1.77 -10.36 -1.79
N LEU A 65 1.42 -10.27 -0.50
CA LEU A 65 0.05 -9.98 -0.08
C LEU A 65 -0.41 -8.60 -0.55
N ASN A 66 0.42 -7.58 -0.32
CA ASN A 66 0.11 -6.21 -0.69
C ASN A 66 -0.05 -6.03 -2.21
N ASP A 67 0.82 -6.64 -3.00
CA ASP A 67 0.75 -6.63 -4.46
C ASP A 67 -0.47 -7.38 -4.98
N SER A 68 -0.83 -8.52 -4.37
CA SER A 68 -2.04 -9.25 -4.73
C SER A 68 -3.28 -8.38 -4.57
N VAL A 69 -3.43 -7.70 -3.42
CA VAL A 69 -4.58 -6.80 -3.19
C VAL A 69 -4.57 -5.62 -4.17
N LEU A 70 -3.40 -5.00 -4.38
CA LEU A 70 -3.26 -3.85 -5.27
C LEU A 70 -3.63 -4.23 -6.72
N PHE A 71 -3.12 -5.36 -7.21
CA PHE A 71 -3.43 -5.85 -8.56
C PHE A 71 -4.87 -6.32 -8.70
N SER A 72 -5.48 -6.92 -7.67
CA SER A 72 -6.91 -7.24 -7.69
C SER A 72 -7.77 -5.98 -7.84
N ILE A 73 -7.47 -4.92 -7.09
CA ILE A 73 -8.16 -3.63 -7.23
C ILE A 73 -7.96 -3.07 -8.65
N SER A 74 -6.73 -3.03 -9.14
CA SER A 74 -6.41 -2.56 -10.49
C SER A 74 -7.12 -3.36 -11.59
N ALA A 75 -7.23 -4.67 -11.44
CA ALA A 75 -7.94 -5.55 -12.38
C ALA A 75 -9.43 -5.24 -12.40
N ILE A 76 -10.06 -5.07 -11.23
CA ILE A 76 -11.48 -4.69 -11.12
C ILE A 76 -11.70 -3.32 -11.77
N THR A 77 -10.87 -2.32 -11.46
CA THR A 77 -11.01 -0.98 -12.05
C THR A 77 -10.83 -0.99 -13.56
N THR A 78 -9.86 -1.74 -14.07
CA THR A 78 -9.64 -1.87 -15.52
C THR A 78 -10.80 -2.59 -16.19
N GLY A 79 -11.33 -3.65 -15.57
CA GLY A 79 -12.52 -4.35 -16.03
C GLY A 79 -13.75 -3.44 -16.14
N LEU A 80 -14.00 -2.61 -15.13
CA LEU A 80 -15.08 -1.60 -15.16
C LEU A 80 -14.88 -0.57 -16.28
N ILE A 81 -13.63 -0.18 -16.56
CA ILE A 81 -13.31 0.74 -17.65
C ILE A 81 -13.54 0.08 -19.02
N ILE A 82 -13.22 -1.20 -19.20
CA ILE A 82 -13.49 -1.94 -20.45
C ILE A 82 -14.98 -1.88 -20.82
N PHE A 83 -15.88 -2.07 -19.84
CA PHE A 83 -17.32 -1.94 -20.07
C PHE A 83 -17.74 -0.55 -20.54
N LYS A 84 -17.04 0.50 -20.08
CA LYS A 84 -17.25 1.88 -20.54
C LYS A 84 -16.80 2.09 -21.99
N THR A 85 -15.73 1.41 -22.42
CA THR A 85 -15.19 1.56 -23.79
C THR A 85 -16.14 1.06 -24.88
N ILE A 86 -17.16 0.28 -24.54
CA ILE A 86 -18.10 -0.33 -25.51
C ILE A 86 -19.34 0.57 -25.75
N GLU A 87 -19.39 1.81 -25.23
CA GLU A 87 -20.50 2.78 -25.44
C GLU A 87 -21.92 2.24 -25.12
N ILE A 88 -22.04 1.13 -24.39
CA ILE A 88 -23.35 0.51 -24.15
C ILE A 88 -24.24 1.43 -23.31
N HIS A 89 -23.68 2.23 -22.39
CA HIS A 89 -24.39 3.23 -21.58
C HIS A 89 -23.53 4.47 -21.26
N ASP A 90 -24.15 5.65 -21.30
CA ASP A 90 -23.58 6.99 -21.01
C ASP A 90 -23.30 7.23 -19.50
N ILE A 91 -23.38 6.19 -18.67
CA ILE A 91 -23.21 6.30 -17.22
C ILE A 91 -21.71 6.31 -16.91
N ASN A 92 -21.19 7.47 -16.53
CA ASN A 92 -19.81 7.64 -16.11
C ASN A 92 -19.63 7.16 -14.65
N ILE A 93 -19.71 5.84 -14.43
CA ILE A 93 -19.62 5.16 -13.12
C ILE A 93 -18.37 5.60 -12.35
N PHE A 94 -17.26 5.84 -13.06
CA PHE A 94 -16.02 6.35 -12.48
C PHE A 94 -16.19 7.76 -11.89
N ASN A 95 -16.83 8.68 -12.62
CA ASN A 95 -17.13 10.02 -12.08
C ASN A 95 -18.11 9.93 -10.89
N LEU A 96 -19.11 9.05 -10.95
CA LEU A 96 -20.05 8.83 -9.85
C LEU A 96 -19.35 8.29 -8.59
N LEU A 97 -18.35 7.43 -8.76
CA LEU A 97 -17.51 6.91 -7.66
C LEU A 97 -16.61 8.01 -7.08
N VAL A 98 -15.92 8.77 -7.94
CA VAL A 98 -14.94 9.78 -7.54
C VAL A 98 -15.57 11.01 -6.88
N HIS A 99 -16.75 11.45 -7.31
CA HIS A 99 -17.44 12.61 -6.71
C HIS A 99 -18.15 12.30 -5.38
N ASN A 100 -18.27 11.02 -5.01
CA ASN A 100 -18.87 10.62 -3.75
C ASN A 100 -17.80 10.30 -2.69
N ARG A 101 -18.20 10.24 -1.42
CA ARG A 101 -17.33 9.82 -0.30
C ARG A 101 -16.66 8.44 -0.54
N VAL A 102 -17.20 7.64 -1.47
CA VAL A 102 -16.64 6.36 -1.93
C VAL A 102 -15.32 6.55 -2.67
N GLY A 103 -15.18 7.60 -3.49
CA GLY A 103 -13.95 7.91 -4.20
C GLY A 103 -12.80 8.22 -3.25
N TYR A 104 -13.10 8.96 -2.18
CA TYR A 104 -12.15 9.19 -1.09
C TYR A 104 -11.68 7.87 -0.45
N LEU A 105 -12.60 6.95 -0.16
CA LEU A 105 -12.26 5.64 0.42
C LEU A 105 -11.33 4.84 -0.51
N LEU A 106 -11.64 4.81 -1.81
CA LEU A 106 -10.85 4.09 -2.80
C LEU A 106 -9.45 4.69 -2.95
N ILE A 107 -9.34 6.02 -3.04
CA ILE A 107 -8.05 6.70 -3.18
C ILE A 107 -7.20 6.47 -1.94
N CYS A 108 -7.74 6.68 -0.73
CA CYS A 108 -6.99 6.42 0.50
C CYS A 108 -6.60 4.95 0.64
N GLY A 109 -7.52 4.02 0.37
CA GLY A 109 -7.22 2.58 0.34
C GLY A 109 -6.06 2.26 -0.60
N HIS A 110 -6.05 2.86 -1.78
CA HIS A 110 -4.98 2.67 -2.76
C HIS A 110 -3.66 3.28 -2.28
N THR A 111 -3.70 4.49 -1.69
CA THR A 111 -2.53 5.16 -1.13
C THR A 111 -1.89 4.33 0.00
N ILE A 112 -2.68 3.74 0.89
CA ILE A 112 -2.19 2.85 1.97
C ILE A 112 -1.33 1.72 1.39
N LEU A 113 -1.85 1.02 0.37
CA LEU A 113 -1.15 -0.09 -0.27
C LEU A 113 0.12 0.38 -1.00
N TYR A 114 0.07 1.55 -1.65
CA TYR A 114 1.23 2.14 -2.31
C TYR A 114 2.33 2.56 -1.32
N THR A 115 1.98 3.13 -0.17
CA THR A 115 2.95 3.51 0.87
C THR A 115 3.74 2.29 1.36
N ILE A 116 3.04 1.18 1.63
CA ILE A 116 3.67 -0.08 2.03
C ILE A 116 4.58 -0.61 0.91
N LYS A 117 4.06 -0.67 -0.33
CA LYS A 117 4.82 -1.13 -1.50
C LYS A 117 6.10 -0.32 -1.73
N ALA A 118 5.99 1.01 -1.67
CA ALA A 118 7.11 1.92 -1.87
C ALA A 118 8.19 1.73 -0.78
N THR A 119 7.76 1.53 0.46
CA THR A 119 8.70 1.30 1.58
C THR A 119 9.47 -0.01 1.38
N ILE A 120 8.79 -1.09 0.99
CA ILE A 120 9.46 -2.37 0.73
C ILE A 120 10.44 -2.24 -0.44
N ALA A 121 10.04 -1.60 -1.54
CA ALA A 121 10.90 -1.36 -2.70
C ALA A 121 12.14 -0.53 -2.33
N MET A 122 12.00 0.45 -1.44
CA MET A 122 13.12 1.23 -0.92
C MET A 122 14.10 0.35 -0.15
N CYS A 123 13.61 -0.53 0.73
CA CYS A 123 14.46 -1.48 1.45
C CYS A 123 15.18 -2.46 0.52
N GLU A 124 14.48 -3.00 -0.49
CA GLU A 124 15.08 -3.90 -1.50
C GLU A 124 16.18 -3.21 -2.30
N SER A 125 15.94 -1.95 -2.72
CA SER A 125 16.92 -1.14 -3.43
C SER A 125 18.17 -0.90 -2.59
N TYR A 126 18.00 -0.58 -1.30
CA TYR A 126 19.10 -0.41 -0.36
C TYR A 126 19.92 -1.70 -0.17
N ASP A 127 19.26 -2.85 0.01
CA ASP A 127 19.93 -4.14 0.16
C ASP A 127 20.70 -4.55 -1.12
N ASN A 128 20.13 -4.28 -2.30
CA ASN A 128 20.78 -4.54 -3.57
C ASN A 128 21.99 -3.63 -3.79
N TRP A 129 21.88 -2.34 -3.43
CA TRP A 129 22.99 -1.39 -3.51
C TRP A 129 24.17 -1.82 -2.61
N LEU A 130 23.88 -2.26 -1.39
CA LEU A 130 24.91 -2.79 -0.47
C LEU A 130 25.63 -4.03 -1.03
N LYS A 131 24.92 -4.94 -1.71
CA LYS A 131 25.52 -6.12 -2.34
C LYS A 131 26.48 -5.72 -3.47
N LEU A 132 26.02 -4.86 -4.37
CA LEU A 132 26.82 -4.35 -5.50
C LEU A 132 28.08 -3.63 -5.01
N PHE A 133 27.98 -2.87 -3.92
CA PHE A 133 29.12 -2.19 -3.33
C PHE A 133 30.17 -3.16 -2.78
N LYS A 134 29.73 -4.22 -2.08
CA LYS A 134 30.63 -5.25 -1.56
C LYS A 134 31.32 -6.04 -2.67
N GLU A 135 30.60 -6.42 -3.71
CA GLU A 135 31.16 -7.14 -4.87
C GLU A 135 32.22 -6.30 -5.59
N LYS A 136 31.98 -4.99 -5.77
CA LYS A 136 32.97 -4.08 -6.37
C LYS A 136 34.23 -3.92 -5.52
N ILE A 137 34.10 -3.85 -4.20
CA ILE A 137 35.26 -3.80 -3.28
C ILE A 137 36.08 -5.09 -3.38
N PHE A 138 35.42 -6.24 -3.45
CA PHE A 138 36.10 -7.53 -3.55
C PHE A 138 36.91 -7.66 -4.85
N ILE A 139 36.37 -7.18 -5.97
CA ILE A 139 37.09 -7.15 -7.26
C ILE A 139 38.30 -6.20 -7.22
N PHE A 140 38.22 -5.09 -6.47
CA PHE A 140 39.32 -4.13 -6.37
C PHE A 140 40.46 -4.59 -5.44
N LEU A 141 40.18 -5.52 -4.53
CA LEU A 141 41.13 -6.05 -3.56
C LEU A 141 41.74 -7.42 -3.95
N ALA A 142 41.27 -8.03 -5.03
CA ALA A 142 41.77 -9.29 -5.59
C ALA A 142 42.74 -9.04 -6.74
#